data_AF-A0AAV7URD0-F1
#
_entry.id   AF-A0AAV7URD0-F1
#
_cell.length_a   1.000
_cell.length_b   1.000
_cell.length_c   1.000
_cell.angle_alpha   90.00
_cell.angle_beta   90.00
_cell.angle_gamma   90.00
#
_symmetry.space_group_name_H-M   'P 1'
#
loop_
_entity.id
_entity.type
_entity.pdbx_description
1 polymer ?
#
loop_
_entity_poly.entity_id
_entity_poly.type
_entity_poly.pdbx_seq_one_letter_code
_entity_poly.pdbx_strand_id
1 'polypeptide(L)'
;MDAEWGHVYGCGVGACVWMRSGGMYGCGVGMCMDAEWGCVWMRSGDVYGCGVGMCMDAECGFAWMRSAGLHECGVRVCMDAECGFAWMQSAGLHGCRVRVCMDAECGFAWMQSAGLHGCRVRVCMDAEWGCVWMRSGDVYGCRVRVCMDAECGFAWMRSAGLHGCGVGMCMDAG
;
A
#
# COMPACT_ATOMS: atom_id res chain seq x y z
N MET A 1 -5.30 -14.64 22.82
CA MET A 1 -5.00 -15.14 21.47
C MET A 1 -3.85 -14.30 20.98
N ASP A 2 -2.66 -14.87 21.08
CA ASP A 2 -1.41 -14.14 20.89
C ASP A 2 -1.22 -13.89 19.40
N ALA A 3 -1.14 -12.62 19.01
CA ALA A 3 -0.80 -12.26 17.65
C ALA A 3 0.68 -12.61 17.44
N GLU A 4 0.96 -13.75 16.80
CA GLU A 4 2.30 -14.03 16.27
C GLU A 4 2.64 -12.98 15.21
N TRP A 5 3.70 -12.21 15.47
CA TRP A 5 4.29 -11.28 14.52
C TRP A 5 5.36 -12.03 13.72
N GLY A 6 5.05 -12.36 12.48
CA GLY A 6 6.02 -12.90 11.54
C GLY A 6 6.76 -11.76 10.85
N HIS A 7 8.06 -11.60 11.11
CA HIS A 7 8.91 -10.67 10.38
C HIS A 7 9.81 -11.43 9.40
N VAL A 8 9.76 -11.06 8.12
CA VAL A 8 10.65 -11.58 7.08
C VAL A 8 11.61 -10.45 6.69
N TYR A 9 12.90 -10.71 6.77
CA TYR A 9 13.96 -9.76 6.44
C TYR A 9 14.76 -10.28 5.25
N GLY A 10 15.08 -9.40 4.30
CA GLY A 10 16.02 -9.67 3.20
C GLY A 10 17.10 -8.59 3.15
N CYS A 11 18.37 -9.00 3.05
CA CYS A 11 19.51 -8.09 2.92
C CYS A 11 20.46 -8.58 1.81
N GLY A 12 21.03 -7.66 1.01
CA GLY A 12 22.04 -7.94 0.00
C GLY A 12 21.73 -7.38 -1.39
N VAL A 13 22.67 -7.50 -2.33
CA VAL A 13 22.49 -7.03 -3.72
C VAL A 13 21.45 -7.89 -4.43
N GLY A 14 20.27 -7.32 -4.75
CA GLY A 14 19.20 -8.03 -5.47
C GLY A 14 18.44 -9.04 -4.60
N ALA A 15 17.63 -8.55 -3.66
CA ALA A 15 16.83 -9.39 -2.76
C ALA A 15 15.34 -9.34 -3.09
N CYS A 16 14.68 -10.50 -3.09
CA CYS A 16 13.23 -10.59 -3.24
C CYS A 16 12.63 -11.48 -2.16
N VAL A 17 11.64 -10.94 -1.46
CA VAL A 17 10.89 -11.65 -0.42
C VAL A 17 9.48 -11.89 -0.92
N TRP A 18 9.03 -13.14 -0.92
CA TRP A 18 7.66 -13.48 -1.25
C TRP A 18 6.96 -14.22 -0.11
N MET A 19 5.68 -13.90 0.11
CA MET A 19 4.80 -14.64 0.99
C MET A 19 3.53 -15.01 0.25
N ARG A 20 3.10 -16.27 0.44
CA ARG A 20 1.81 -16.75 -0.04
C ARG A 20 1.04 -17.41 1.10
N SER A 21 -0.21 -17.00 1.30
CA SER A 21 -1.13 -17.65 2.24
C SER A 21 -2.51 -17.87 1.63
N GLY A 22 -3.19 -18.94 2.04
CA GLY A 22 -4.60 -19.19 1.69
C GLY A 22 -5.57 -18.28 2.46
N GLY A 23 -5.18 -17.87 3.67
CA GLY A 23 -5.97 -16.97 4.52
C GLY A 23 -5.21 -16.66 5.81
N MET A 24 -5.50 -15.50 6.42
CA MET A 24 -4.78 -15.00 7.59
C MET A 24 -5.77 -14.42 8.59
N TYR A 25 -5.60 -14.75 9.87
CA TYR A 25 -6.55 -14.38 10.92
C TYR A 25 -5.77 -13.92 12.16
N GLY A 26 -5.99 -12.67 12.58
CA GLY A 26 -5.44 -12.12 13.83
C GLY A 26 -3.92 -12.07 13.93
N CYS A 27 -3.19 -12.05 12.82
CA CYS A 27 -1.73 -12.07 12.81
C CYS A 27 -1.09 -10.76 12.32
N GLY A 28 0.19 -10.58 12.64
CA GLY A 28 1.01 -9.49 12.15
C GLY A 28 2.04 -9.99 11.16
N VAL A 29 2.15 -9.37 9.99
CA VAL A 29 3.20 -9.66 9.01
C VAL A 29 4.02 -8.40 8.77
N GLY A 30 5.32 -8.49 9.01
CA GLY A 30 6.29 -7.48 8.61
C GLY A 30 7.21 -8.04 7.54
N MET A 31 7.43 -7.31 6.46
CA MET A 31 8.47 -7.60 5.47
C MET A 31 9.34 -6.37 5.36
N CYS A 32 10.62 -6.50 5.68
CA CYS A 32 11.59 -5.42 5.56
C CYS A 32 12.71 -5.85 4.62
N MET A 33 13.13 -4.96 3.74
CA MET A 33 14.31 -5.18 2.91
C MET A 33 15.22 -3.96 2.87
N ASP A 34 16.50 -4.27 2.85
CA ASP A 34 17.63 -3.35 2.70
C ASP A 34 18.56 -3.94 1.63
N ALA A 35 18.45 -3.41 0.42
CA ALA A 35 19.08 -3.97 -0.76
C ALA A 35 19.18 -2.93 -1.87
N GLU A 36 20.25 -2.93 -2.66
CA GLU A 36 20.38 -2.07 -3.85
C GLU A 36 19.15 -2.19 -4.78
N TRP A 37 18.72 -3.44 -5.03
CA TRP A 37 17.51 -3.76 -5.79
C TRP A 37 16.64 -4.72 -4.97
N GLY A 38 15.37 -4.35 -4.74
CA GLY A 38 14.50 -5.04 -3.79
C GLY A 38 13.08 -5.30 -4.31
N CYS A 39 12.54 -6.50 -4.09
CA CYS A 39 11.12 -6.76 -4.35
C CYS A 39 10.37 -7.54 -3.26
N VAL A 40 9.36 -6.94 -2.65
CA VAL A 40 8.50 -7.57 -1.65
C VAL A 40 7.16 -7.95 -2.29
N TRP A 41 6.78 -9.23 -2.23
CA TRP A 41 5.54 -9.75 -2.78
C TRP A 41 4.71 -10.46 -1.72
N MET A 42 3.47 -10.02 -1.54
CA MET A 42 2.47 -10.74 -0.74
C MET A 42 1.29 -11.16 -1.61
N ARG A 43 0.94 -12.44 -1.55
CA ARG A 43 -0.34 -12.95 -2.06
C ARG A 43 -1.10 -13.69 -0.96
N SER A 44 -2.27 -13.19 -0.60
CA SER A 44 -3.18 -13.86 0.33
C SER A 44 -4.53 -14.15 -0.30
N GLY A 45 -5.27 -15.11 0.25
CA GLY A 45 -6.72 -15.14 0.11
C GLY A 45 -7.35 -14.04 0.95
N ASP A 46 -8.18 -14.40 1.92
CA ASP A 46 -8.81 -13.45 2.83
C ASP A 46 -7.95 -13.21 4.08
N VAL A 47 -7.92 -11.96 4.51
CA VAL A 47 -7.13 -11.49 5.65
C VAL A 47 -8.09 -10.79 6.62
N TYR A 48 -8.16 -11.29 7.86
CA TYR A 48 -9.07 -10.79 8.89
C TYR A 48 -8.29 -10.33 10.13
N GLY A 49 -8.50 -9.08 10.53
CA GLY A 49 -7.93 -8.52 11.76
C GLY A 49 -6.40 -8.55 11.80
N CYS A 50 -5.73 -8.49 10.64
CA CYS A 50 -4.28 -8.57 10.56
C CYS A 50 -3.61 -7.22 10.33
N GLY A 51 -2.37 -7.09 10.80
CA GLY A 51 -1.48 -6.00 10.44
C GLY A 51 -0.49 -6.46 9.36
N VAL A 52 -0.38 -5.75 8.25
CA VAL A 52 0.64 -6.00 7.23
C VAL A 52 1.51 -4.76 7.06
N GLY A 53 2.81 -4.90 7.31
CA GLY A 53 3.83 -3.89 7.10
C GLY A 53 4.81 -4.33 6.03
N MET A 54 5.09 -3.46 5.07
CA MET A 54 6.16 -3.60 4.10
C MET A 54 7.06 -2.37 4.20
N CYS A 55 8.34 -2.57 4.48
CA CYS A 55 9.34 -1.51 4.53
C CYS A 55 10.45 -1.86 3.54
N MET A 56 10.86 -0.90 2.72
CA MET A 56 12.01 -1.06 1.83
C MET A 56 12.89 0.18 1.90
N ASP A 57 14.19 -0.09 1.95
CA ASP A 57 15.29 0.83 1.73
C ASP A 57 16.12 0.24 0.58
N ALA A 58 16.12 0.91 -0.58
CA ALA A 58 16.72 0.38 -1.81
C ALA A 58 16.99 1.47 -2.84
N GLU A 59 17.94 1.30 -3.77
CA GLU A 59 17.98 2.21 -4.93
C GLU A 59 16.70 2.04 -5.78
N CYS A 60 16.26 0.79 -5.96
CA CYS A 60 14.99 0.50 -6.64
C CYS A 60 14.18 -0.57 -5.91
N GLY A 61 12.98 -0.20 -5.49
CA GLY A 61 12.10 -1.01 -4.65
C GLY A 61 10.72 -1.27 -5.25
N PHE A 62 10.27 -2.54 -5.22
CA PHE A 62 8.93 -2.94 -5.67
C PHE A 62 8.17 -3.64 -4.56
N ALA A 63 7.08 -3.05 -4.05
CA ALA A 63 6.15 -3.73 -3.15
C ALA A 63 4.88 -4.10 -3.91
N TRP A 64 4.55 -5.39 -3.89
CA TRP A 64 3.30 -5.89 -4.44
C TRP A 64 2.48 -6.58 -3.36
N MET A 65 1.23 -6.17 -3.23
CA MET A 65 0.23 -6.87 -2.43
C MET A 65 -0.97 -7.27 -3.27
N ARG A 66 -1.34 -8.55 -3.22
CA ARG A 66 -2.59 -9.06 -3.76
C ARG A 66 -3.35 -9.86 -2.71
N SER A 67 -4.61 -9.52 -2.48
CA SER A 67 -5.49 -10.26 -1.56
C SER A 67 -6.84 -10.52 -2.22
N ALA A 68 -7.55 -11.57 -1.81
CA ALA A 68 -8.96 -11.73 -2.14
C ALA A 68 -9.79 -10.68 -1.38
N GLY A 69 -9.65 -10.60 -0.05
CA GLY A 69 -10.33 -9.60 0.77
C GLY A 69 -9.54 -9.22 2.01
N LEU A 70 -9.64 -7.95 2.41
CA LEU A 70 -9.09 -7.43 3.66
C LEU A 70 -10.23 -6.95 4.54
N HIS A 71 -10.28 -7.46 5.76
CA HIS A 71 -11.34 -7.16 6.73
C HIS A 71 -10.70 -6.73 8.05
N GLU A 72 -11.01 -5.52 8.49
CA GLU A 72 -10.51 -4.93 9.74
C GLU A 72 -8.97 -4.95 9.85
N CYS A 73 -8.29 -4.82 8.71
CA CYS A 73 -6.84 -4.91 8.62
C CYS A 73 -6.16 -3.54 8.60
N GLY A 74 -4.93 -3.50 9.08
CA GLY A 74 -4.02 -2.38 8.92
C GLY A 74 -2.94 -2.71 7.91
N VAL A 75 -2.87 -1.99 6.78
CA VAL A 75 -1.79 -2.14 5.80
C VAL A 75 -0.92 -0.89 5.79
N ARG A 76 0.39 -1.07 5.94
CA ARG A 76 1.39 -0.01 5.84
C ARG A 76 2.46 -0.41 4.83
N VAL A 77 2.70 0.47 3.86
CA VAL A 77 3.83 0.38 2.94
C VAL A 77 4.67 1.63 3.14
N CYS A 78 5.95 1.44 3.42
CA CYS A 78 6.96 2.49 3.54
C CYS A 78 8.10 2.16 2.58
N MET A 79 8.45 3.10 1.73
CA MET A 79 9.60 2.99 0.83
C MET A 79 10.45 4.24 0.95
N ASP A 80 11.74 4.02 1.07
CA ASP A 80 12.81 4.99 0.87
C ASP A 80 13.65 4.43 -0.29
N ALA A 81 13.57 5.07 -1.46
CA ALA A 81 14.27 4.56 -2.65
C ALA A 81 14.41 5.59 -3.76
N GLU A 82 15.47 5.55 -4.58
CA GLU A 82 15.53 6.41 -5.77
C GLU A 82 14.33 6.16 -6.70
N CYS A 83 13.96 4.89 -6.93
CA CYS A 83 12.76 4.50 -7.66
C CYS A 83 11.87 3.53 -6.86
N GLY A 84 10.71 4.01 -6.41
CA GLY A 84 9.78 3.25 -5.56
C GLY A 84 8.44 2.94 -6.25
N PHE A 85 8.06 1.66 -6.29
CA PHE A 85 6.78 1.21 -6.85
C PHE A 85 5.97 0.40 -5.83
N ALA A 86 4.83 0.91 -5.38
CA ALA A 86 3.87 0.15 -4.58
C ALA A 86 2.62 -0.16 -5.38
N TRP A 87 2.31 -1.45 -5.45
CA TRP A 87 1.09 -1.97 -6.04
C TRP A 87 0.25 -2.68 -4.98
N MET A 88 -1.03 -2.32 -4.91
CA MET A 88 -2.02 -3.01 -4.09
C MET A 88 -3.25 -3.38 -4.90
N GLN A 89 -3.60 -4.66 -4.91
CA GLN A 89 -4.83 -5.17 -5.50
C GLN A 89 -5.61 -6.00 -4.48
N SER A 90 -6.91 -5.73 -4.36
CA SER A 90 -7.81 -6.55 -3.55
C SER A 90 -9.17 -6.68 -4.21
N ALA A 91 -9.93 -7.75 -3.96
CA ALA A 91 -11.34 -7.76 -4.39
C ALA A 91 -12.18 -6.85 -3.48
N GLY A 92 -11.86 -6.70 -2.20
CA GLY A 92 -12.61 -5.81 -1.30
C GLY A 92 -11.85 -5.44 -0.03
N LEU A 93 -12.04 -4.19 0.42
CA LEU A 93 -11.55 -3.71 1.72
C LEU A 93 -12.73 -3.30 2.59
N HIS A 94 -12.80 -3.85 3.80
CA HIS A 94 -13.85 -3.57 4.78
C HIS A 94 -13.23 -3.16 6.12
N GLY A 95 -13.55 -1.96 6.61
CA GLY A 95 -13.05 -1.46 7.89
C GLY A 95 -11.53 -1.33 7.96
N CYS A 96 -10.84 -1.27 6.81
CA CYS A 96 -9.39 -1.31 6.75
C CYS A 96 -8.74 0.07 6.83
N ARG A 97 -7.50 0.10 7.31
CA ARG A 97 -6.64 1.29 7.27
C ARG A 97 -5.44 1.02 6.40
N VAL A 98 -5.37 1.70 5.25
CA VAL A 98 -4.23 1.61 4.34
C VAL A 98 -3.40 2.89 4.41
N ARG A 99 -2.10 2.75 4.59
CA ARG A 99 -1.13 3.83 4.52
C ARG A 99 -0.01 3.45 3.56
N VAL A 100 0.23 4.30 2.57
CA VAL A 100 1.40 4.24 1.70
C VAL A 100 2.20 5.51 1.93
N CYS A 101 3.48 5.36 2.24
CA CYS A 101 4.44 6.45 2.38
C CYS A 101 5.62 6.12 1.46
N MET A 102 5.96 7.05 0.58
CA MET A 102 7.11 6.95 -0.32
C MET A 102 7.92 8.21 -0.19
N ASP A 103 9.22 8.03 -0.03
CA ASP A 103 10.26 9.03 -0.18
C ASP A 103 11.16 8.52 -1.32
N ALA A 104 11.13 9.19 -2.47
CA ALA A 104 11.80 8.70 -3.67
C ALA A 104 12.04 9.76 -4.72
N GLU A 105 13.07 9.67 -5.56
CA GLU A 105 13.16 10.55 -6.73
C GLU A 105 11.99 10.29 -7.70
N CYS A 106 11.68 9.01 -7.92
CA CYS A 106 10.58 8.54 -8.77
C CYS A 106 9.64 7.60 -8.00
N GLY A 107 8.46 8.11 -7.61
CA GLY A 107 7.49 7.39 -6.80
C GLY A 107 6.20 7.03 -7.55
N PHE A 108 5.80 5.75 -7.51
CA PHE A 108 4.56 5.27 -8.13
C PHE A 108 3.74 4.42 -7.15
N ALA A 109 2.55 4.91 -6.80
CA ALA A 109 1.59 4.16 -5.98
C ALA A 109 0.32 3.84 -6.78
N TRP A 110 0.05 2.55 -6.97
CA TRP A 110 -1.20 2.08 -7.57
C TRP A 110 -1.99 1.24 -6.56
N MET A 111 -3.23 1.67 -6.29
CA MET A 111 -4.23 0.88 -5.59
C MET A 111 -5.44 0.53 -6.48
N GLN A 112 -5.82 -0.75 -6.51
CA GLN A 112 -7.04 -1.23 -7.13
C GLN A 112 -7.87 -2.07 -6.14
N SER A 113 -9.16 -1.78 -6.06
CA SER A 113 -10.13 -2.61 -5.35
C SER A 113 -11.44 -2.75 -6.13
N ALA A 114 -12.21 -3.82 -5.90
CA ALA A 114 -13.58 -3.86 -6.40
C ALA A 114 -14.54 -3.08 -5.48
N GLY A 115 -14.22 -2.91 -4.19
CA GLY A 115 -15.01 -2.10 -3.27
C GLY A 115 -14.29 -1.71 -1.98
N LEU A 116 -14.56 -0.51 -1.47
CA LEU A 116 -14.08 -0.03 -0.18
C LEU A 116 -15.27 0.34 0.71
N HIS A 117 -15.32 -0.21 1.91
CA HIS A 117 -16.38 0.05 2.89
C HIS A 117 -15.79 0.44 4.25
N GLY A 118 -16.11 1.63 4.75
CA GLY A 118 -15.64 2.10 6.06
C GLY A 118 -14.11 2.20 6.18
N CYS A 119 -13.41 2.33 5.06
CA CYS A 119 -11.95 2.29 5.02
C CYS A 119 -11.33 3.68 5.14
N ARG A 120 -10.10 3.73 5.65
CA ARG A 120 -9.26 4.93 5.62
C ARG A 120 -8.01 4.67 4.81
N VAL A 121 -7.90 5.32 3.66
CA VAL A 121 -6.72 5.23 2.80
C VAL A 121 -5.95 6.54 2.87
N ARG A 122 -4.65 6.47 3.14
CA ARG A 122 -3.74 7.60 3.09
C ARG A 122 -2.55 7.25 2.21
N VAL A 123 -2.29 8.07 1.20
CA VAL A 123 -1.07 8.02 0.40
C VAL A 123 -0.33 9.33 0.66
N CYS A 124 0.91 9.23 1.10
CA CYS A 124 1.85 10.34 1.18
C CYS A 124 3.03 9.99 0.28
N MET A 125 3.44 10.93 -0.56
CA MET A 125 4.55 10.76 -1.48
C MET A 125 5.35 12.06 -1.47
N ASP A 126 6.63 11.93 -1.21
CA ASP A 126 7.64 12.98 -1.33
C ASP A 126 8.56 12.52 -2.46
N ALA A 127 8.50 13.20 -3.60
CA ALA A 127 9.23 12.77 -4.79
C ALA A 127 9.42 13.86 -5.83
N GLU A 128 10.52 13.85 -6.59
CA GLU A 128 10.65 14.74 -7.75
C GLU A 128 9.56 14.44 -8.79
N TRP A 129 9.37 13.14 -9.09
CA TRP A 129 8.34 12.63 -9.99
C TRP A 129 7.41 11.66 -9.27
N GLY A 130 6.15 12.07 -9.08
CA GLY A 130 5.17 11.33 -8.30
C GLY A 130 3.92 10.95 -9.09
N CYS A 131 3.49 9.70 -9.00
CA CYS A 131 2.23 9.25 -9.58
C CYS A 131 1.43 8.39 -8.59
N VAL A 132 0.19 8.80 -8.32
CA VAL A 132 -0.76 8.03 -7.51
C VAL A 132 -1.99 7.73 -8.32
N TRP A 133 -2.27 6.44 -8.50
CA TRP A 133 -3.46 5.96 -9.20
C TRP A 133 -4.32 5.10 -8.29
N MET A 134 -5.59 5.49 -8.12
CA MET A 134 -6.54 4.74 -7.33
C MET A 134 -7.78 4.40 -8.14
N ARG A 135 -8.12 3.11 -8.19
CA ARG A 135 -9.35 2.64 -8.81
C ARG A 135 -10.15 1.78 -7.84
N SER A 136 -11.40 2.15 -7.63
CA SER A 136 -12.39 1.32 -6.93
C SER A 136 -13.60 1.06 -7.83
N GLY A 137 -14.36 0.00 -7.55
CA GLY A 137 -15.77 -0.07 -7.92
C GLY A 137 -16.54 0.90 -7.04
N ASP A 138 -17.11 0.41 -5.93
CA ASP A 138 -17.85 1.28 -5.01
C ASP A 138 -17.05 1.70 -3.78
N VAL A 139 -17.35 2.87 -3.26
CA VAL A 139 -16.71 3.43 -2.06
C VAL A 139 -17.80 3.96 -1.13
N TYR A 140 -17.91 3.36 0.05
CA TYR A 140 -18.93 3.68 1.06
C TYR A 140 -18.30 4.07 2.39
N GLY A 141 -18.66 5.24 2.93
CA GLY A 141 -18.22 5.68 4.25
C GLY A 141 -16.71 5.77 4.43
N CYS A 142 -15.95 5.89 3.34
CA CYS A 142 -14.49 5.87 3.37
C CYS A 142 -13.89 7.27 3.44
N ARG A 143 -12.67 7.36 3.97
CA ARG A 143 -11.85 8.57 3.87
C ARG A 143 -10.59 8.26 3.08
N VAL A 144 -10.44 8.89 1.94
CA VAL A 144 -9.22 8.82 1.14
C VAL A 144 -8.49 10.16 1.19
N ARG A 145 -7.21 10.11 1.51
CA ARG A 145 -6.32 11.27 1.45
C ARG A 145 -5.10 10.93 0.63
N VAL A 146 -4.83 11.69 -0.41
CA VAL A 146 -3.60 11.64 -1.19
C VAL A 146 -2.87 12.94 -0.95
N CYS A 147 -1.60 12.88 -0.61
CA CYS A 147 -0.75 14.04 -0.42
C CYS A 147 0.56 13.78 -1.15
N MET A 148 0.90 14.71 -2.04
CA MET A 148 2.11 14.69 -2.83
C MET A 148 2.86 15.99 -2.60
N ASP A 149 4.13 15.87 -2.25
CA ASP A 149 5.12 16.93 -2.38
C ASP A 149 5.99 16.52 -3.57
N ALA A 150 5.81 17.19 -4.71
CA ALA A 150 6.50 16.82 -5.94
C ALA A 150 6.65 17.96 -6.91
N GLU A 151 7.80 18.03 -7.58
CA GLU A 151 8.01 18.96 -8.69
C GLU A 151 7.06 18.65 -9.84
N CYS A 152 6.86 17.36 -10.13
CA CYS A 152 5.92 16.88 -11.15
C CYS A 152 5.10 15.69 -10.63
N GLY A 153 3.82 15.95 -10.36
CA GLY A 153 2.92 14.99 -9.72
C GLY A 153 1.61 14.76 -10.47
N PHE A 154 1.16 13.50 -10.54
CA PHE A 154 -0.18 13.15 -11.00
C PHE A 154 -0.93 12.32 -9.96
N ALA A 155 -2.08 12.83 -9.50
CA ALA A 155 -3.04 12.05 -8.72
C ALA A 155 -4.28 11.77 -9.56
N TRP A 156 -4.66 10.49 -9.62
CA TRP A 156 -5.92 10.11 -10.24
C TRP A 156 -6.69 9.14 -9.35
N MET A 157 -8.00 9.39 -9.27
CA MET A 157 -8.93 8.52 -8.57
C MET A 157 -10.17 8.29 -9.42
N ARG A 158 -10.57 7.03 -9.55
CA ARG A 158 -11.86 6.65 -10.13
C ARG A 158 -12.59 5.65 -9.25
N SER A 159 -13.89 5.91 -9.09
CA SER A 159 -14.87 5.03 -8.47
C SER A 159 -16.11 4.95 -9.36
N ALA A 160 -16.76 3.78 -9.40
CA ALA A 160 -18.09 3.62 -9.97
C ALA A 160 -19.18 4.25 -9.09
N GLY A 161 -19.02 4.25 -7.76
CA GLY A 161 -19.94 4.87 -6.80
C GLY A 161 -19.23 5.44 -5.57
N LEU A 162 -19.70 6.60 -5.07
CA LEU A 162 -19.20 7.28 -3.88
C LEU A 162 -20.37 7.68 -2.97
N HIS A 163 -20.42 7.11 -1.77
CA HIS A 163 -21.50 7.38 -0.82
C HIS A 163 -20.93 7.69 0.57
N GLY A 164 -21.22 8.89 1.09
CA GLY A 164 -20.75 9.30 2.42
C GLY A 164 -19.22 9.29 2.58
N CYS A 165 -18.49 9.53 1.49
CA CYS A 165 -17.03 9.46 1.47
C CYS A 165 -16.39 10.85 1.51
N GLY A 166 -15.23 10.94 2.14
CA GLY A 166 -14.37 12.14 2.10
C GLY A 166 -13.12 11.86 1.29
N VAL A 167 -12.95 12.55 0.17
CA VAL A 167 -11.72 12.50 -0.64
C VAL A 167 -11.01 13.84 -0.49
N GLY A 168 -9.73 13.81 -0.14
CA GLY A 168 -8.86 14.98 -0.10
C GLY A 168 -7.58 14.71 -0.87
N MET A 169 -7.21 15.61 -1.75
CA MET A 169 -5.93 15.59 -2.44
C MET A 169 -5.17 16.86 -2.02
N CYS A 170 -3.92 16.70 -1.63
CA CYS A 170 -3.00 17.80 -1.40
C CYS A 170 -1.79 17.63 -2.35
N MET A 171 -1.43 18.70 -3.03
CA MET A 171 -0.28 18.76 -3.92
C MET A 171 0.46 20.03 -3.58
N ASP A 172 1.65 19.88 -3.04
CA ASP A 172 2.61 20.95 -2.84
C ASP A 172 3.64 20.82 -3.97
N ALA A 173 3.92 21.95 -4.62
CA ALA A 173 4.97 22.03 -5.64
C ALA A 173 6.22 22.55 -4.94
N GLY A 174 7.30 21.77 -5.01
CA GLY A 174 8.64 22.15 -4.53
C GLY A 174 9.21 23.40 -5.20
#